data_AF-A0A2V9UNC3-F1
#
_entry.id   AF-A0A2V9UNC3-F1
#
_cell.length_a   1.000
_cell.length_b   1.000
_cell.length_c   1.000
_cell.angle_alpha   90.00
_cell.angle_beta   90.00
_cell.angle_gamma   90.00
#
_symmetry.space_group_name_H-M   'P 1'
#
loop_
_entity.id
_entity.type
_entity.pdbx_description
1 polymer ?
#
loop_
_entity_poly.entity_id
_entity_poly.type
_entity_poly.pdbx_seq_one_letter_code
_entity_poly.pdbx_strand_id
1 'polypeptide(L)' 'MDEGPALHAGARRNEDIALDLMKFIAMTTGYGKTASSGGVGFSGGGAAAKPEDYAAHLLELYGKCLGAVAGKK' A
#
# COMPACT_ATOMS: atom_id res chain seq x y z
N MET A 1 21.87 -1.71 -3.18
CA MET A 1 21.01 -1.07 -2.16
C MET A 1 19.95 -2.08 -1.75
N ASP A 2 20.10 -2.73 -0.60
CA ASP A 2 19.01 -3.48 0.03
C ASP A 2 19.00 -3.05 1.50
N GLU A 3 18.35 -1.92 1.75
CA GLU A 3 18.11 -1.43 3.11
C GLU A 3 16.96 -2.27 3.68
N GLY A 4 17.33 -3.40 4.29
CA GLY A 4 16.40 -4.26 5.01
C GLY A 4 15.61 -3.43 6.04
N PRO A 5 14.33 -3.76 6.27
CA PRO A 5 13.41 -2.89 7.00
C PRO A 5 13.95 -2.63 8.40
N ALA A 6 14.40 -1.40 8.64
CA ALA A 6 14.75 -0.89 9.96
C ALA A 6 13.47 -0.76 10.79
N LEU A 7 13.02 -1.89 11.34
CA LEU A 7 11.92 -1.97 12.29
C LEU A 7 12.35 -1.22 13.55
N HIS A 8 11.92 0.04 13.64
CA HIS A 8 12.04 0.86 14.84
C HIS A 8 11.35 0.14 16.00
N ALA A 9 12.15 -0.57 16.79
CA ALA A 9 11.74 -1.30 18.00
C ALA A 9 11.66 -0.35 19.21
N GLY A 10 10.97 0.78 19.06
CA GLY A 10 10.66 1.71 20.13
C GLY A 10 9.15 1.88 20.23
N ALA A 11 8.56 1.51 21.38
CA ALA A 11 7.14 1.65 21.74
C ALA A 11 6.19 1.68 20.53
N ARG A 12 5.78 0.51 20.01
CA ARG A 12 4.90 0.32 18.83
C ARG A 12 3.75 1.35 18.83
N ARG A 13 3.93 2.48 18.15
CA ARG A 13 2.88 3.50 18.06
C ARG A 13 1.80 2.99 17.12
N ASN A 14 0.56 3.46 17.28
CA ASN A 14 -0.53 3.09 16.39
C ASN A 14 -0.18 3.39 14.92
N GLU A 15 0.59 4.45 14.69
CA GLU A 15 1.15 4.82 13.40
C GLU A 15 2.10 3.75 12.85
N ASP A 16 3.01 3.22 13.68
CA ASP A 16 3.97 2.20 13.27
C ASP A 16 3.27 0.86 12.95
N ILE A 17 2.24 0.51 13.73
CA ILE A 17 1.41 -0.68 13.48
C ILE A 17 0.59 -0.52 12.19
N ALA A 18 0.02 0.67 11.96
CA ALA A 18 -0.74 0.96 10.74
C ALA A 18 0.14 0.91 9.49
N LEU A 19 1.39 1.38 9.57
CA LEU A 19 2.37 1.28 8.48
C LEU A 19 2.73 -0.19 8.18
N ASP A 20 2.91 -1.02 9.21
CA ASP A 20 3.20 -2.45 9.05
C ASP A 20 2.02 -3.19 8.40
N LEU A 21 0.79 -2.91 8.86
CA LEU A 21 -0.44 -3.47 8.29
C LEU A 21 -0.65 -3.02 6.84
N MET A 22 -0.47 -1.74 6.54
CA MET A 22 -0.55 -1.21 5.18
C MET A 22 0.44 -1.92 4.25
N LYS A 23 1.69 -2.05 4.69
CA LYS A 23 2.76 -2.71 3.93
C LYS A 23 2.44 -4.18 3.67
N PHE A 24 1.91 -4.89 4.68
CA PHE A 24 1.44 -6.26 4.53
C PHE A 24 0.32 -6.37 3.48
N ILE A 25 -0.70 -5.51 3.54
CA ILE A 25 -1.82 -5.51 2.59
C ILE A 25 -1.33 -5.20 1.17
N ALA A 26 -0.50 -4.16 1.00
CA ALA A 26 0.02 -3.77 -0.31
C ALA A 26 0.85 -4.89 -0.96
N MET A 27 1.68 -5.60 -0.19
CA MET A 27 2.48 -6.70 -0.72
C MET A 27 1.68 -7.97 -1.02
N THR A 28 0.72 -8.34 -0.16
CA THR A 28 -0.04 -9.58 -0.30
C THR A 28 -1.14 -9.48 -1.36
N THR A 29 -1.77 -8.32 -1.50
CA THR A 29 -2.90 -8.12 -2.43
C THR A 29 -2.48 -7.44 -3.73
N GLY A 30 -1.28 -6.87 -3.78
CA GLY A 30 -0.88 -5.99 -4.88
C GLY A 30 -1.65 -4.67 -4.90
N TYR A 31 -2.17 -4.21 -3.76
CA TYR A 31 -2.93 -2.97 -3.66
C TYR A 31 -2.16 -1.79 -4.25
N GLY A 32 -2.80 -1.09 -5.17
CA GLY A 32 -2.22 0.04 -5.87
C GLY A 32 -1.22 -0.31 -6.97
N LYS A 33 -0.76 -1.57 -7.11
CA LYS A 33 0.02 -1.95 -8.30
C LYS A 33 -0.83 -1.68 -9.54
N THR A 34 -0.49 -0.60 -10.23
CA THR A 34 -0.94 -0.33 -11.58
C THR A 34 -0.46 -1.51 -12.38
N ALA A 35 -1.36 -2.27 -13.02
CA ALA A 35 -0.94 -3.38 -13.86
C ALA A 35 0.11 -2.83 -14.84
N SER A 36 1.39 -3.16 -14.62
CA SER A 36 2.42 -2.87 -15.59
C SER A 36 1.93 -3.49 -16.88
N SER A 37 1.82 -2.66 -17.90
CA SER A 37 1.55 -2.99 -19.29
C SER A 37 2.54 -4.04 -19.81
N GLY A 38 2.34 -5.30 -19.42
CA GLY A 38 3.26 -6.41 -19.65
C GLY A 38 2.56 -7.76 -19.87
N GLY A 39 1.24 -7.76 -20.10
CA GLY A 39 0.49 -8.91 -20.58
C GLY A 39 0.12 -8.72 -22.06
N VAL A 40 0.66 -9.56 -22.94
CA VAL A 40 0.28 -9.61 -24.36
C VAL A 40 -1.13 -10.20 -24.49
N GLY A 41 -2.11 -9.37 -24.87
CA GLY A 41 -3.48 -9.88 -25.09
C GLY A 41 -4.53 -8.80 -25.22
N PHE A 42 -4.86 -8.48 -26.46
CA PHE A 42 -6.07 -7.81 -26.96
C PHE A 42 -7.16 -7.50 -25.91
N SER A 43 -7.04 -6.37 -25.21
CA SER A 43 -8.19 -5.70 -24.58
C SER A 43 -7.92 -4.20 -24.54
N GLY A 44 -8.81 -3.45 -25.16
CA GLY A 44 -8.73 -2.01 -25.30
C GLY A 44 -8.98 -1.27 -23.99
N GLY A 45 -8.46 -0.04 -23.93
CA GLY A 45 -9.01 1.02 -23.09
C GLY A 45 -8.96 0.78 -21.58
N GLY A 46 -7.76 0.69 -21.01
CA GLY A 46 -7.56 0.95 -19.59
C GLY A 46 -6.36 1.85 -19.48
N ALA A 47 -6.57 3.15 -19.22
CA ALA A 47 -5.50 4.10 -18.99
C ALA A 47 -4.51 3.47 -18.00
N ALA A 48 -3.22 3.44 -18.34
CA ALA A 48 -2.17 3.10 -17.40
C ALA A 48 -2.44 3.94 -16.15
N ALA A 49 -2.88 3.29 -15.06
CA ALA A 49 -3.24 3.98 -13.84
C ALA A 49 -2.03 4.85 -13.48
N LYS A 50 -2.26 6.16 -13.42
CA LYS A 50 -1.16 7.11 -13.35
C LYS A 50 -0.42 6.85 -12.02
N PRO A 51 0.91 7.03 -11.94
CA PRO A 51 1.63 6.85 -10.68
C PRO A 51 1.03 7.70 -9.54
N GLU A 52 0.34 8.79 -9.88
CA GLU A 52 -0.47 9.62 -8.99
C GLU A 52 -1.68 8.88 -8.41
N ASP A 53 -2.40 8.08 -9.20
CA ASP A 53 -3.51 7.24 -8.73
C ASP A 53 -3.00 6.16 -7.77
N TYR A 54 -1.82 5.59 -8.06
CA TYR A 54 -1.19 4.64 -7.14
C TYR A 54 -0.89 5.26 -5.78
N ALA A 55 -0.27 6.44 -5.77
CA ALA A 55 0.02 7.16 -4.54
C ALA A 55 -1.26 7.48 -3.75
N ALA A 56 -2.32 7.90 -4.44
CA ALA A 56 -3.63 8.15 -3.82
C ALA A 56 -4.21 6.89 -3.16
N HIS A 57 -4.16 5.74 -3.84
CA HIS A 57 -4.60 4.47 -3.27
C HIS A 57 -3.80 4.10 -2.02
N LEU A 58 -2.47 4.20 -2.06
CA LEU A 58 -1.64 3.90 -0.88
C LEU A 58 -1.96 4.80 0.31
N LEU A 59 -2.18 6.10 0.09
CA LEU A 59 -2.57 7.04 1.14
C LEU A 59 -3.95 6.71 1.72
N GLU A 60 -4.91 6.32 0.88
CA GLU A 60 -6.23 5.87 1.33
C GLU A 60 -6.13 4.59 2.19
N LEU A 61 -5.32 3.62 1.76
CA LEU A 61 -5.08 2.38 2.50
C LEU A 61 -4.47 2.67 3.87
N TYR A 62 -3.50 3.58 3.94
CA TYR A 62 -2.92 4.00 5.22
C TYR A 62 -3.98 4.54 6.18
N GLY A 63 -4.85 5.44 5.72
CA GLY A 63 -5.93 5.98 6.54
C GLY A 63 -6.89 4.91 7.08
N LYS A 64 -7.20 3.89 6.25
CA LYS A 64 -7.99 2.73 6.69
C LYS A 64 -7.27 1.90 7.75
N CYS A 65 -5.96 1.65 7.56
CA CYS A 65 -5.15 0.90 8.52
C CYS A 65 -5.03 1.64 9.85
N LEU A 66 -4.82 2.96 9.83
CA LEU A 66 -4.74 3.78 11.02
C LEU A 66 -6.08 3.81 11.77
N GLY A 67 -7.20 3.94 11.05
CA GLY A 67 -8.54 3.85 11.66
C GLY A 67 -8.83 2.48 12.30
N ALA A 68 -8.35 1.39 11.70
CA ALA A 68 -8.49 0.05 12.26
C ALA A 68 -7.64 -0.14 13.53
N VAL A 69 -6.41 0.38 13.54
CA VAL A 69 -5.48 0.26 14.67
C VAL A 69 -5.83 1.21 15.81
N ALA A 70 -6.33 2.41 15.51
CA ALA A 70 -6.77 3.38 16.52
C ALA A 70 -7.97 2.91 17.34
N GLY A 71 -8.54 1.74 17.02
CA GLY A 71 -9.63 1.13 17.76
C GLY A 71 -10.88 2.00 17.68
N LYS A 72 -11.43 2.20 16.48
CA LYS A 72 -12.80 2.72 16.35
C LYS A 72 -13.73 1.83 17.18
N LYS A 73 -14.06 2.33 18.36
CA LYS A 73 -15.06 1.78 19.28
C LYS A 73 -16.45 2.18 18.81
#